data_AF-A0A453ISZ8-F1
#
_entry.id   AF-A0A453ISZ8-F1
#
_cell.length_a   1.000
_cell.length_b   1.000
_cell.length_c   1.000
_cell.angle_alpha   90.00
_cell.angle_beta   90.00
_cell.angle_gamma   90.00
#
_symmetry.space_group_name_H-M   'P 1'
#
loop_
_entity.id
_entity.type
_entity.pdbx_description
1 polymer ?
#
loop_
_entity_poly.entity_id
_entity_poly.type
_entity_poly.pdbx_seq_one_letter_code
_entity_poly.pdbx_strand_id
1 'polypeptide(L)'
;AIKLASTTFQKITASLAYYGYFECKQSMAYDRTWYKDLDGVHFEIWCRVTEKQMSFRDALAEVCKLNRFPLRQRRLEGALKRDYTMERLESEYHTCTAKVPPGTEKDKAKELIAKAVKNRV
;
A
#
# COMPACT_ATOMS: atom_id res chain seq x y z
N ALA A 1 11.75 17.33 23.05
CA ALA A 1 10.49 17.71 22.38
C ALA A 1 9.66 18.70 23.21
N ILE A 2 9.29 18.39 24.46
CA ILE A 2 8.36 19.20 25.30
C ILE A 2 8.81 20.66 25.49
N LYS A 3 10.11 20.91 25.66
CA LYS A 3 10.67 22.23 25.97
C LYS A 3 10.60 23.26 24.82
N LEU A 4 10.53 22.81 23.56
CA LEU A 4 10.43 23.70 22.40
C LEU A 4 8.99 24.16 22.16
N ALA A 5 8.01 23.28 22.38
CA ALA A 5 6.60 23.60 22.19
C ALA A 5 6.09 24.65 23.18
N SER A 6 6.60 24.65 24.43
CA SER A 6 6.18 25.58 25.48
C SER A 6 6.66 27.02 25.27
N THR A 7 7.74 27.24 24.50
CA THR A 7 8.31 28.58 24.28
C THR A 7 7.78 29.28 23.03
N THR A 8 7.36 28.53 22.00
CA THR A 8 6.89 29.09 20.72
C THR A 8 5.36 29.07 20.58
N PHE A 9 4.66 28.18 21.28
CA PHE A 9 3.20 28.06 21.19
C PHE A 9 2.56 28.15 22.57
N GLN A 10 2.41 29.37 23.08
CA GLN A 10 1.84 29.65 24.41
C GLN A 10 0.42 29.07 24.65
N LYS A 11 -0.29 28.65 23.59
CA LYS A 11 -1.63 28.03 23.65
C LYS A 11 -1.63 26.51 23.53
N ILE A 12 -0.50 25.86 23.22
CA ILE A 12 -0.44 24.39 23.10
C ILE A 12 -0.09 23.81 24.46
N THR A 13 -1.06 23.13 25.07
CA THR A 13 -0.83 22.39 26.31
C THR A 13 0.06 21.17 26.05
N ALA A 14 0.76 20.70 27.08
CA ALA A 14 1.54 19.46 27.00
C ALA A 14 0.67 18.25 26.59
N SER A 15 -0.59 18.22 27.03
CA SER A 15 -1.56 17.20 26.62
C SER A 15 -1.89 17.28 25.13
N LEU A 16 -2.12 18.47 24.59
CA LEU A 16 -2.41 18.65 23.16
C LEU A 16 -1.21 18.24 22.29
N ALA A 17 0.01 18.59 22.74
CA ALA A 17 1.25 18.15 22.07
C ALA A 17 1.41 16.62 22.12
N TYR A 18 1.04 15.97 23.23
CA TYR A 18 1.08 14.51 23.36
C TYR A 18 0.09 13.83 22.41
N TYR A 19 -1.17 14.29 22.36
CA TYR A 19 -2.17 13.71 21.47
C TYR A 19 -1.79 13.88 19.99
N GLY A 20 -1.35 15.08 19.59
CA GLY A 20 -0.91 15.30 18.21
C GLY A 20 0.27 14.41 17.81
N TYR A 21 1.22 14.17 18.71
CA TYR A 21 2.30 13.21 18.47
C TYR A 21 1.80 11.79 18.34
N PHE A 22 0.88 11.36 19.21
CA PHE A 22 0.33 10.00 19.20
C PHE A 22 -0.47 9.75 17.92
N GLU A 23 -1.34 10.66 17.52
CA GLU A 23 -2.12 10.59 16.28
C GLU A 23 -1.21 10.51 15.05
N CYS A 24 -0.19 11.37 14.98
CA CYS A 24 0.80 11.33 13.91
C CYS A 24 1.52 9.98 13.85
N LYS A 25 1.98 9.46 14.99
CA LYS A 25 2.63 8.15 15.07
C LYS A 25 1.70 7.02 14.61
N GLN A 26 0.43 7.06 15.00
CA GLN A 26 -0.56 6.06 14.61
C GLN A 26 -0.88 6.12 13.11
N SER A 27 -1.02 7.32 12.55
CA SER A 27 -1.19 7.52 11.09
C SER A 27 0.00 6.96 10.32
N MET A 28 1.24 7.31 10.69
CA MET A 28 2.44 6.77 10.04
C MET A 28 2.54 5.24 10.15
N ALA A 29 2.15 4.69 11.31
CA ALA A 29 2.13 3.24 11.51
C ALA A 29 1.06 2.55 10.66
N TYR A 30 -0.10 3.17 10.49
CA TYR A 30 -1.17 2.71 9.61
C TYR A 30 -0.69 2.67 8.16
N ASP A 31 -0.10 3.76 7.67
CA ASP A 31 0.40 3.85 6.28
C ASP A 31 1.47 2.80 5.99
N ARG A 32 2.40 2.65 6.93
CA ARG A 32 3.41 1.60 6.87
C ARG A 32 2.79 0.21 6.88
N THR A 33 1.73 0.00 7.65
CA THR A 33 1.10 -1.32 7.80
C THR A 33 0.27 -1.69 6.58
N TRP A 34 -0.37 -0.74 5.91
CA TRP A 34 -1.31 -1.04 4.84
C TRP A 34 -0.80 -0.75 3.44
N TYR A 35 -0.03 0.33 3.25
CA TYR A 35 0.26 0.88 1.93
C TYR A 35 1.72 0.80 1.50
N LYS A 36 2.68 0.80 2.44
CA LYS A 36 4.10 0.68 2.08
C LYS A 36 4.35 -0.53 1.20
N ASP A 37 5.00 -0.35 0.04
CA ASP A 37 5.32 -1.40 -0.94
C ASP A 37 4.10 -2.05 -1.65
N LEU A 38 2.87 -1.57 -1.40
CA LEU A 38 1.66 -2.10 -2.03
C LEU A 38 1.59 -1.75 -3.52
N ASP A 39 2.11 -0.59 -3.91
CA ASP A 39 2.31 -0.16 -5.29
C ASP A 39 3.21 -1.14 -6.05
N GLY A 40 4.32 -1.57 -5.44
CA GLY A 40 5.21 -2.58 -5.99
C GLY A 40 4.52 -3.94 -6.18
N VAL A 41 3.74 -4.39 -5.18
CA VAL A 41 2.94 -5.62 -5.29
C VAL A 41 1.96 -5.53 -6.46
N HIS A 42 1.18 -4.45 -6.54
CA HIS A 42 0.20 -4.28 -7.61
C HIS A 42 0.87 -4.18 -9.00
N PHE A 43 2.02 -3.52 -9.11
CA PHE A 43 2.77 -3.45 -10.35
C PHE A 43 3.27 -4.82 -10.82
N GLU A 44 3.81 -5.64 -9.92
CA GLU A 44 4.28 -7.00 -10.23
C GLU A 44 3.13 -7.95 -10.61
N ILE A 45 1.98 -7.81 -9.96
CA ILE A 45 0.76 -8.54 -10.36
C ILE A 45 0.31 -8.05 -11.74
N TRP A 46 0.25 -6.74 -11.96
CA TRP A 46 -0.16 -6.13 -13.22
C TRP A 46 0.69 -6.64 -14.39
N CYS A 47 2.03 -6.65 -14.25
CA CYS A 47 2.91 -7.19 -15.29
C CYS A 47 2.56 -8.63 -15.67
N ARG A 48 2.26 -9.50 -14.69
CA ARG A 48 1.89 -10.89 -14.96
C ARG A 48 0.53 -11.03 -15.61
N VAL A 49 -0.45 -10.25 -15.13
CA VAL A 49 -1.80 -10.24 -15.71
C VAL A 49 -1.73 -9.75 -17.17
N THR A 50 -0.98 -8.70 -17.47
CA THR A 50 -0.94 -8.11 -18.82
C THR A 50 -0.02 -8.84 -19.79
N GLU A 51 1.16 -9.29 -19.34
CA GLU A 51 2.16 -9.89 -20.23
C GLU A 51 1.96 -11.40 -20.39
N LYS A 52 1.54 -12.07 -19.32
CA LYS A 52 1.37 -13.54 -19.31
C LYS A 52 -0.09 -13.98 -19.37
N GLN A 53 -1.05 -13.03 -19.43
CA GLN A 53 -2.50 -13.31 -19.42
C GLN A 53 -2.91 -14.19 -18.23
N MET A 54 -2.27 -14.00 -17.08
CA MET A 54 -2.55 -14.76 -15.87
C MET A 54 -3.81 -14.27 -15.18
N SER A 55 -4.49 -15.18 -14.47
CA SER A 55 -5.47 -14.78 -13.48
C SER A 55 -4.81 -13.98 -12.36
N PHE A 56 -5.57 -13.11 -11.68
CA PHE A 56 -5.07 -12.37 -10.52
C PHE A 56 -4.49 -13.31 -9.46
N ARG A 57 -5.17 -14.43 -9.20
CA ARG A 57 -4.75 -15.43 -8.20
C ARG A 57 -3.41 -16.07 -8.55
N ASP A 58 -3.20 -16.45 -9.80
CA ASP A 58 -1.94 -17.07 -10.24
C ASP A 58 -0.79 -16.06 -10.21
N ALA A 59 -1.06 -14.83 -10.67
CA ALA A 59 -0.10 -13.73 -10.59
C ALA A 59 0.30 -13.44 -9.14
N LEU A 60 -0.66 -13.38 -8.22
CA LEU A 60 -0.42 -13.22 -6.79
C LEU A 60 0.42 -14.37 -6.22
N ALA A 61 0.15 -15.61 -6.62
CA ALA A 61 0.91 -16.77 -6.17
C ALA A 61 2.39 -16.69 -6.63
N GLU A 62 2.66 -16.27 -7.86
CA GLU A 62 4.03 -16.02 -8.32
C GLU A 62 4.71 -14.90 -7.53
N VAL A 63 4.04 -13.77 -7.34
CA VAL A 63 4.59 -12.62 -6.58
C VAL A 63 4.89 -13.02 -5.13
N CYS A 64 4.01 -13.81 -4.52
CA CYS A 64 4.20 -14.36 -3.18
C CYS A 64 5.42 -15.28 -3.09
N LYS A 65 5.69 -16.09 -4.13
CA LYS A 65 6.87 -16.97 -4.18
C LYS A 65 8.17 -16.18 -4.36
N LEU A 66 8.15 -15.06 -5.08
CA LEU A 66 9.32 -14.22 -5.27
C LEU A 66 9.79 -13.52 -3.98
N ASN A 67 8.89 -13.31 -3.01
CA ASN A 67 9.18 -12.67 -1.72
C ASN A 67 9.95 -11.33 -1.84
N ARG A 68 9.70 -10.56 -2.91
CA ARG A 68 10.30 -9.22 -3.10
C ARG A 68 9.73 -8.18 -2.13
N PHE A 69 8.62 -8.50 -1.47
CA PHE A 69 7.91 -7.61 -0.55
C PHE A 69 7.74 -8.27 0.84
N PRO A 70 8.81 -8.41 1.64
CA PRO A 70 8.74 -9.09 2.94
C PRO A 70 7.68 -8.52 3.89
N LEU A 71 7.47 -7.20 3.86
CA LEU A 71 6.44 -6.51 4.66
C LEU A 71 5.01 -6.90 4.26
N ARG A 72 4.81 -7.37 3.03
CA ARG A 72 3.51 -7.78 2.48
C ARG A 72 3.31 -9.28 2.51
N GLN A 73 4.36 -10.06 2.70
CA GLN A 73 4.32 -11.51 2.57
C GLN A 73 3.19 -12.18 3.35
N ARG A 74 3.04 -11.84 4.65
CA ARG A 74 1.94 -12.35 5.48
C ARG A 74 0.55 -12.06 4.91
N ARG A 75 0.38 -10.89 4.28
CA ARG A 75 -0.87 -10.47 3.63
C ARG A 75 -1.11 -11.26 2.34
N LEU A 76 -0.08 -11.45 1.51
CA LEU A 76 -0.17 -12.23 0.28
C LEU A 76 -0.49 -13.70 0.56
N GLU A 77 0.19 -14.31 1.53
CA GLU A 77 -0.09 -15.67 1.99
C GLU A 77 -1.49 -15.79 2.60
N GLY A 78 -1.92 -14.77 3.35
CA GLY A 78 -3.27 -14.71 3.90
C GLY A 78 -4.34 -14.68 2.81
N ALA A 79 -4.13 -13.91 1.74
CA ALA A 79 -4.99 -13.87 0.57
C ALA A 79 -5.07 -15.23 -0.12
N LEU A 80 -3.94 -15.91 -0.33
CA LEU A 80 -3.92 -17.25 -0.96
C LEU A 80 -4.64 -18.33 -0.13
N LYS A 81 -4.77 -18.13 1.19
CA LYS A 81 -5.40 -19.08 2.12
C LYS A 81 -6.88 -18.80 2.39
N ARG A 82 -7.37 -17.58 2.16
CA ARG A 82 -8.71 -17.13 2.59
C ARG A 82 -9.38 -16.31 1.49
N ASP A 83 -10.51 -16.78 0.99
CA ASP A 83 -11.23 -16.15 -0.12
C ASP A 83 -11.60 -14.69 0.18
N TYR A 84 -12.11 -14.39 1.38
CA TYR A 84 -12.38 -13.00 1.78
C TYR A 84 -11.15 -12.08 1.69
N THR A 85 -9.96 -12.59 2.01
CA THR A 85 -8.72 -11.79 1.94
C THR A 85 -8.23 -11.65 0.49
N MET A 86 -8.47 -12.68 -0.35
CA MET A 86 -8.24 -12.64 -1.79
C MET A 86 -9.10 -11.55 -2.45
N GLU A 87 -10.42 -11.63 -2.27
CA GLU A 87 -11.40 -10.70 -2.86
C GLU A 87 -11.09 -9.25 -2.50
N ARG A 88 -10.75 -8.99 -1.24
CA ARG A 88 -10.37 -7.64 -0.80
C ARG A 88 -9.11 -7.15 -1.51
N LEU A 89 -8.06 -7.97 -1.62
CA LEU A 89 -6.82 -7.58 -2.28
C LEU A 89 -7.01 -7.40 -3.79
N GLU A 90 -7.84 -8.23 -4.42
CA GLU A 90 -8.19 -8.13 -5.84
C GLU A 90 -8.99 -6.86 -6.14
N SER A 91 -9.96 -6.51 -5.28
CA SER A 91 -10.71 -5.24 -5.37
C SER A 91 -9.79 -4.01 -5.26
N GLU A 92 -8.82 -4.05 -4.33
CA GLU A 92 -7.81 -3.00 -4.19
C GLU A 92 -6.94 -2.91 -5.44
N TYR A 93 -6.49 -4.04 -5.97
CA TYR A 93 -5.72 -4.12 -7.21
C TYR A 93 -6.48 -3.51 -8.39
N HIS A 94 -7.73 -3.90 -8.61
CA HIS A 94 -8.55 -3.36 -9.70
C HIS A 94 -8.75 -1.85 -9.56
N THR A 95 -8.98 -1.36 -8.34
CA THR A 95 -9.09 0.09 -8.12
C THR A 95 -7.78 0.81 -8.44
N CYS A 96 -6.64 0.25 -8.06
CA CYS A 96 -5.33 0.88 -8.29
C CYS A 96 -4.90 0.83 -9.76
N THR A 97 -5.41 -0.13 -10.52
CA THR A 97 -5.05 -0.34 -11.94
C THR A 97 -6.09 0.17 -12.92
N ALA A 98 -7.28 0.60 -12.46
CA ALA A 98 -8.37 1.09 -13.31
C ALA A 98 -7.99 2.25 -14.25
N LYS A 99 -6.98 3.04 -13.87
CA LYS A 99 -6.47 4.18 -14.66
C LYS A 99 -5.27 3.83 -15.53
N VAL A 100 -4.90 2.56 -15.65
CA VAL A 100 -3.80 2.10 -16.50
C VAL A 100 -4.39 1.60 -17.82
N PRO A 101 -4.25 2.35 -18.93
CA PRO A 101 -4.73 1.90 -20.23
C PRO A 101 -4.08 0.57 -20.67
N PRO A 102 -4.77 -0.25 -21.48
CA PRO A 102 -4.15 -1.37 -22.16
C PRO A 102 -2.96 -0.92 -23.01
N GLY A 103 -1.87 -1.70 -23.02
CA GLY A 103 -0.66 -1.36 -23.78
C GLY A 103 0.19 -0.23 -23.18
N THR A 104 -0.09 0.21 -21.95
CA THR A 104 0.74 1.20 -21.25
C THR A 104 2.14 0.64 -21.03
N GLU A 105 3.17 1.46 -21.29
CA GLU A 105 4.55 1.13 -20.98
C GLU A 105 4.76 0.92 -19.46
N LYS A 106 5.66 0.00 -19.10
CA LYS A 106 5.92 -0.39 -17.71
C LYS A 106 6.20 0.78 -16.78
N ASP A 107 7.06 1.72 -17.18
CA ASP A 107 7.43 2.84 -16.31
C ASP A 107 6.25 3.76 -16.03
N LYS A 108 5.43 4.02 -17.05
CA LYS A 108 4.20 4.80 -16.91
C LYS A 108 3.13 4.07 -16.10
N ALA A 109 2.97 2.76 -16.29
CA ALA A 109 2.05 1.95 -15.50
C ALA A 109 2.45 1.94 -14.02
N LYS A 110 3.75 1.80 -13.74
CA LYS A 110 4.30 1.87 -12.38
C LYS A 110 3.99 3.20 -11.70
N GLU A 111 4.17 4.32 -12.40
CA GLU A 111 3.84 5.65 -11.88
C GLU A 111 2.33 5.80 -11.58
N LEU A 112 1.47 5.37 -12.51
CA LEU A 112 0.01 5.43 -12.35
C LEU A 112 -0.48 4.60 -11.16
N ILE A 113 0.05 3.38 -11.00
CA ILE A 113 -0.27 2.49 -9.88
C ILE A 113 0.21 3.10 -8.56
N ALA A 114 1.46 3.61 -8.51
CA ALA A 114 1.99 4.26 -7.31
C ALA A 114 1.15 5.48 -6.89
N LYS A 115 0.73 6.30 -7.85
CA LYS A 115 -0.17 7.43 -7.60
C LYS A 115 -1.53 6.98 -7.09
N ALA A 116 -2.09 5.90 -7.65
CA ALA A 116 -3.38 5.38 -7.23
C ALA A 116 -3.35 4.81 -5.80
N VAL A 117 -2.27 4.11 -5.43
CA VAL A 117 -2.05 3.64 -4.04
C VAL A 117 -1.89 4.83 -3.09
N LYS A 118 -1.10 5.84 -3.46
CA LYS A 118 -0.88 7.03 -2.62
C LYS A 118 -2.16 7.83 -2.36
N ASN A 119 -3.05 7.93 -3.33
CA ASN A 119 -4.32 8.66 -3.17
C ASN A 119 -5.35 7.94 -2.27
N ARG A 120 -5.03 6.73 -1.80
CA ARG A 120 -5.85 5.99 -0.82
C ARG A 120 -5.38 6.19 0.63
N VAL A 121 -4.26 6.90 0.81
CA VAL A 121 -3.70 7.28 2.10
C VAL A 121 -4.33 8.58 2.57
#